data_AF-A0A842VPF8-F1
#
_entry.id   AF-A0A842VPF8-F1
#
_cell.length_a   1.000
_cell.length_b   1.000
_cell.length_c   1.000
_cell.angle_alpha   90.00
_cell.angle_beta   90.00
_cell.angle_gamma   90.00
#
_symmetry.space_group_name_H-M   'P 1'
#
loop_
_entity.id
_entity.type
_entity.pdbx_description
1 polymer ?
#
loop_
_entity_poly.entity_id
_entity_poly.type
_entity_poly.pdbx_seq_one_letter_code
_entity_poly.pdbx_strand_id
1 'polypeptide(L)'
;MLKCDKCEANIPEGAKFCPQCADPVTEADIVKSPAKINGPANVEISFGLSSSANYAQAKEICEKLPNYIASGEGKTTKHYVCLPITEVELIINIWDLVGNWKSSQMLIDGQKSTKSDLVYRGVGCYRNRQNSYNPNQYCFGEREYEYNIWGCRRMEMPIIFGEWLTFGKFDRSGIWYFDKDRIKQELERKIHENRLCPILNSNKILSTLSLIPDSINPKTSKKWSYRKEFKEVNGNFREVAVGVEPVLKKMNEYIIGEFKPTYKIEDNNSSSNIHRIELKIDSNEITGAKRSSKAQNTGGCVLPIISIIIFSVSCLILLN
;
A
#
# COMPACT_ATOMS: atom_id res chain seq x y z
N MET A 1 -2.08 0.75 -27.11
CA MET A 1 -3.41 0.79 -27.74
C MET A 1 -4.26 1.77 -26.96
N LEU A 2 -4.82 2.78 -27.61
CA LEU A 2 -5.66 3.79 -26.96
C LEU A 2 -7.14 3.43 -27.16
N LYS A 3 -7.96 3.55 -26.13
CA LYS A 3 -9.42 3.43 -26.20
C LYS A 3 -10.03 4.65 -25.55
N CYS A 4 -10.98 5.27 -26.25
CA CYS A 4 -11.68 6.43 -25.73
C CYS A 4 -12.42 6.08 -24.44
N ASP A 5 -12.16 6.82 -23.36
CA ASP A 5 -12.82 6.69 -22.07
C ASP A 5 -14.32 7.01 -22.13
N LYS A 6 -14.75 7.83 -23.09
CA LYS A 6 -16.13 8.27 -23.27
C LYS A 6 -16.98 7.37 -24.15
N CYS A 7 -16.41 6.79 -25.20
CA CYS A 7 -17.17 5.99 -26.18
C CYS A 7 -16.56 4.62 -26.51
N GLU A 8 -15.47 4.25 -25.84
CA GLU A 8 -14.77 2.96 -25.95
C GLU A 8 -14.18 2.61 -27.33
N ALA A 9 -14.29 3.53 -28.31
CA ALA A 9 -13.73 3.34 -29.63
C ALA A 9 -12.18 3.29 -29.59
N ASN A 10 -11.60 2.47 -30.47
CA ASN A 10 -10.15 2.41 -30.64
C ASN A 10 -9.63 3.72 -31.26
N ILE A 11 -8.61 4.29 -30.65
CA ILE A 11 -7.98 5.53 -31.11
C ILE A 11 -6.67 5.18 -31.82
N PRO A 12 -6.46 5.61 -33.09
CA PRO A 12 -5.20 5.44 -33.80
C PRO A 12 -4.03 6.13 -33.10
N GLU A 13 -2.84 5.55 -33.20
CA GLU A 13 -1.63 6.11 -32.59
C GLU A 13 -1.29 7.48 -33.22
N GLY A 14 -1.08 8.50 -32.37
CA GLY A 14 -0.82 9.88 -32.80
C GLY A 14 -2.06 10.76 -33.02
N ALA A 15 -3.28 10.23 -32.86
CA ALA A 15 -4.50 11.03 -32.93
C ALA A 15 -4.62 11.99 -31.73
N LYS A 16 -5.08 13.23 -31.99
CA LYS A 16 -5.36 14.24 -30.94
C LYS A 16 -6.78 14.15 -30.39
N PHE A 17 -7.69 13.52 -31.13
CA PHE A 17 -9.11 13.37 -30.77
C PHE A 17 -9.59 11.96 -31.13
N CYS A 18 -10.58 11.45 -30.41
CA CYS A 18 -11.26 10.21 -30.75
C CYS A 18 -11.99 10.34 -32.10
N PRO A 19 -11.78 9.42 -33.05
CA PRO A 19 -12.41 9.50 -34.36
C PRO A 19 -13.93 9.30 -34.34
N GLN A 20 -14.48 8.73 -33.26
CA GLN A 20 -15.90 8.38 -33.16
C GLN A 20 -16.73 9.48 -32.49
N CYS A 21 -16.22 10.09 -31.41
CA CYS A 21 -16.98 11.04 -30.60
C CYS A 21 -16.31 12.42 -30.45
N ALA A 22 -15.16 12.63 -31.11
CA ALA A 22 -14.36 13.85 -31.06
C ALA A 22 -13.85 14.26 -29.66
N ASP A 23 -13.88 13.35 -28.69
CA ASP A 23 -13.34 13.62 -27.36
C ASP A 23 -11.80 13.76 -27.41
N PRO A 24 -11.19 14.73 -26.70
CA PRO A 24 -9.74 14.90 -26.70
C PRO A 24 -9.03 13.68 -26.12
N VAL A 25 -7.93 13.27 -26.75
CA VAL A 25 -7.15 12.15 -26.22
C VAL A 25 -6.39 12.58 -24.97
N THR A 26 -6.62 11.88 -23.85
CA THR A 26 -5.99 12.13 -22.55
C THR A 26 -5.30 10.86 -22.01
N GLU A 27 -4.62 10.97 -20.87
CA GLU A 27 -4.00 9.83 -20.19
C GLU A 27 -5.01 8.76 -19.74
N ALA A 28 -6.30 9.12 -19.62
CA ALA A 28 -7.37 8.18 -19.28
C ALA A 28 -7.64 7.16 -20.41
N ASP A 29 -7.31 7.50 -21.66
CA ASP A 29 -7.54 6.66 -22.84
C ASP A 29 -6.49 5.55 -23.03
N ILE A 30 -5.45 5.55 -22.20
CA ILE A 30 -4.42 4.52 -22.22
C ILE A 30 -5.04 3.23 -21.69
N VAL A 31 -5.25 2.25 -22.57
CA VAL A 31 -5.61 0.89 -22.17
C VAL A 31 -4.46 0.36 -21.33
N LYS A 32 -4.63 0.40 -20.01
CA LYS A 32 -3.80 -0.34 -19.07
C LYS A 32 -4.04 -1.80 -19.43
N SER A 33 -3.07 -2.44 -20.11
CA SER A 33 -3.08 -3.90 -20.23
C SER A 33 -3.35 -4.47 -18.83
N PRO A 34 -4.26 -5.44 -18.68
CA PRO A 34 -4.46 -6.07 -17.40
C PRO A 34 -3.11 -6.66 -17.00
N ALA A 35 -2.48 -6.08 -15.97
CA ALA A 35 -1.31 -6.65 -15.34
C ALA A 35 -1.64 -8.11 -15.07
N LYS A 36 -0.76 -9.04 -15.45
CA LYS A 36 -0.97 -10.46 -15.17
C LYS A 36 -1.22 -10.58 -13.66
N ILE A 37 -2.47 -10.83 -13.28
CA ILE A 37 -2.90 -10.85 -11.88
C ILE A 37 -2.20 -12.02 -11.14
N ASN A 38 -1.68 -13.01 -11.88
CA ASN A 38 -0.99 -14.17 -11.34
C ASN A 38 0.30 -14.45 -12.13
N GLY A 39 1.39 -13.75 -11.80
CA GLY A 39 2.74 -14.03 -12.26
C GLY A 39 3.69 -12.86 -11.93
N PRO A 40 4.99 -13.12 -11.71
CA PRO A 40 5.96 -12.04 -11.56
C PRO A 40 5.99 -11.20 -12.85
N ALA A 41 5.97 -9.87 -12.70
CA ALA A 41 6.08 -8.93 -13.82
C ALA A 41 7.39 -9.13 -14.59
N ASN A 42 7.43 -8.67 -15.85
CA ASN A 42 8.68 -8.63 -16.61
C ASN A 42 9.20 -7.20 -16.70
N VAL A 43 10.53 -7.08 -16.67
CA VAL A 43 11.26 -5.83 -16.82
C VAL A 43 12.02 -5.86 -18.13
N GLU A 44 11.63 -4.98 -19.04
CA GLU A 44 12.29 -4.78 -20.32
C GLU A 44 13.26 -3.61 -20.19
N ILE A 45 14.52 -3.82 -20.52
CA ILE A 45 15.53 -2.77 -20.55
C ILE A 45 16.04 -2.67 -21.97
N SER A 46 16.05 -1.44 -22.51
CA SER A 46 16.68 -1.16 -23.79
C SER A 46 17.56 0.07 -23.73
N PHE A 47 18.61 0.09 -24.54
CA PHE A 47 19.53 1.22 -24.66
C PHE A 47 20.22 1.21 -26.03
N GLY A 48 20.60 2.40 -26.51
CA GLY A 48 21.35 2.54 -27.77
C GLY A 48 22.85 2.56 -27.56
N LEU A 49 23.61 2.71 -28.66
CA LEU A 49 25.03 3.07 -28.61
C LEU A 49 25.25 4.31 -27.72
N SER A 50 26.29 4.29 -26.89
CA SER A 50 26.63 5.37 -25.96
C SER A 50 28.13 5.61 -25.93
N SER A 51 28.54 6.87 -25.74
CA SER A 51 29.95 7.26 -25.52
C SER A 51 30.40 7.06 -24.07
N SER A 52 29.51 6.61 -23.18
CA SER A 52 29.84 6.34 -21.79
C SER A 52 30.89 5.22 -21.66
N ALA A 53 31.80 5.36 -20.71
CA ALA A 53 32.74 4.30 -20.33
C ALA A 53 32.04 3.00 -19.91
N ASN A 54 30.80 3.09 -19.41
CA ASN A 54 30.00 1.94 -18.99
C ASN A 54 29.39 1.15 -20.16
N TYR A 55 29.48 1.65 -21.40
CA TYR A 55 28.82 1.02 -22.55
C TYR A 55 29.30 -0.40 -22.82
N ALA A 56 30.62 -0.61 -22.88
CA ALA A 56 31.20 -1.93 -23.14
C ALA A 56 30.76 -2.96 -22.08
N GLN A 57 30.80 -2.57 -20.81
CA GLN A 57 30.38 -3.42 -19.70
C GLN A 57 28.89 -3.76 -19.76
N ALA A 58 28.02 -2.77 -19.99
CA ALA A 58 26.58 -3.00 -20.07
C ALA A 58 26.22 -3.95 -21.23
N LYS A 59 26.85 -3.75 -22.39
CA LYS A 59 26.70 -4.62 -23.57
C LYS A 59 27.15 -6.05 -23.25
N GLU A 60 28.34 -6.22 -22.67
CA GLU A 60 28.88 -7.55 -22.35
C GLU A 60 28.00 -8.32 -21.37
N ILE A 61 27.46 -7.65 -20.33
CA ILE A 61 26.52 -8.26 -19.39
C ILE A 61 25.27 -8.73 -20.14
N CYS A 62 24.70 -7.87 -20.99
CA CYS A 62 23.48 -8.20 -21.73
C CYS A 62 23.70 -9.34 -22.73
N GLU A 63 24.81 -9.37 -23.45
CA GLU A 63 25.14 -10.41 -24.45
C GLU A 63 25.22 -11.83 -23.86
N LYS A 64 25.48 -11.95 -22.56
CA LYS A 64 25.49 -13.24 -21.86
C LYS A 64 24.09 -13.74 -21.48
N LEU A 65 23.05 -12.91 -21.64
CA LEU A 65 21.69 -13.26 -21.28
C LEU A 65 20.96 -13.97 -22.45
N PRO A 66 20.19 -15.03 -22.18
CA PRO A 66 19.57 -15.86 -23.23
C PRO A 66 18.50 -15.14 -24.05
N ASN A 67 17.98 -14.03 -23.54
CA ASN A 67 16.90 -13.22 -24.10
C ASN A 67 17.38 -11.89 -24.69
N TYR A 68 18.69 -11.74 -24.88
CA TYR A 68 19.27 -10.54 -25.44
C TYR A 68 19.00 -10.43 -26.93
N ILE A 69 18.63 -9.22 -27.36
CA ILE A 69 18.40 -8.86 -28.74
C ILE A 69 19.19 -7.59 -29.06
N ALA A 70 19.94 -7.62 -30.15
CA ALA A 70 20.53 -6.45 -30.77
C ALA A 70 19.86 -6.21 -32.13
N SER A 71 19.55 -4.95 -32.43
CA SER A 71 18.96 -4.54 -33.71
C SER A 71 19.60 -3.24 -34.20
N GLY A 72 19.71 -3.06 -35.51
CA GLY A 72 20.36 -1.90 -36.13
C GLY A 72 21.87 -2.08 -36.32
N GLU A 73 22.51 -1.07 -36.93
CA GLU A 73 23.94 -1.10 -37.25
C GLU A 73 24.62 0.22 -36.89
N GLY A 74 25.85 0.14 -36.38
CA GLY A 74 26.65 1.32 -36.03
C GLY A 74 25.91 2.23 -35.04
N LYS A 75 25.61 3.46 -35.49
CA LYS A 75 24.95 4.50 -34.66
C LYS A 75 23.48 4.22 -34.35
N THR A 76 22.83 3.29 -35.08
CA THR A 76 21.42 2.92 -34.86
C THR A 76 21.26 1.65 -34.02
N THR A 77 22.38 1.06 -33.57
CA THR A 77 22.38 -0.13 -32.71
C THR A 77 21.56 0.11 -31.44
N LYS A 78 20.60 -0.78 -31.19
CA LYS A 78 19.78 -0.84 -29.99
C LYS A 78 19.90 -2.22 -29.37
N HIS A 79 20.15 -2.23 -28.07
CA HIS A 79 20.25 -3.40 -27.20
C HIS A 79 18.95 -3.55 -26.43
N TYR A 80 18.51 -4.79 -26.22
CA TYR A 80 17.27 -5.11 -25.54
C TYR A 80 17.42 -6.40 -24.72
N VAL A 81 16.88 -6.42 -23.51
CA VAL A 81 16.77 -7.60 -22.63
C VAL A 81 15.43 -7.59 -21.89
N CYS A 82 14.87 -8.76 -21.56
CA CYS A 82 13.57 -8.89 -20.88
C CYS A 82 13.64 -9.85 -19.69
N LEU A 83 13.87 -9.32 -18.50
CA LEU A 83 14.14 -10.09 -17.29
C LEU A 83 12.88 -10.26 -16.43
N PRO A 84 12.69 -11.39 -15.75
CA PRO A 84 11.64 -11.48 -14.73
C PRO A 84 12.00 -10.56 -13.56
N ILE A 85 11.00 -9.89 -12.97
CA ILE A 85 11.20 -8.91 -11.88
C ILE A 85 11.82 -9.51 -10.61
N THR A 86 11.91 -10.84 -10.53
CA THR A 86 12.64 -11.56 -9.48
C THR A 86 14.16 -11.40 -9.58
N GLU A 87 14.72 -11.09 -10.75
CA GLU A 87 16.15 -10.86 -10.99
C GLU A 87 16.59 -9.46 -10.56
N VAL A 88 16.25 -9.09 -9.31
CA VAL A 88 16.34 -7.72 -8.82
C VAL A 88 17.76 -7.14 -8.92
N GLU A 89 18.77 -7.91 -8.50
CA GLU A 89 20.16 -7.45 -8.54
C GLU A 89 20.63 -7.19 -9.97
N LEU A 90 20.33 -8.11 -10.89
CA LEU A 90 20.71 -7.98 -12.29
C LEU A 90 20.02 -6.77 -12.94
N ILE A 91 18.72 -6.57 -12.68
CA ILE A 91 17.96 -5.42 -13.17
C ILE A 91 18.57 -4.11 -12.66
N ILE A 92 18.84 -4.01 -11.35
CA ILE A 92 19.44 -2.81 -10.75
C ILE A 92 20.84 -2.56 -11.33
N ASN A 93 21.67 -3.60 -11.44
CA ASN A 93 23.03 -3.48 -11.94
C ASN A 93 23.08 -3.01 -13.40
N ILE A 94 22.23 -3.57 -14.27
CA ILE A 94 22.13 -3.10 -15.66
C ILE A 94 21.63 -1.65 -15.68
N TRP A 95 20.59 -1.34 -14.92
CA TRP A 95 20.01 0.01 -14.92
C TRP A 95 20.95 1.07 -14.34
N ASP A 96 21.82 0.73 -13.40
CA ASP A 96 22.83 1.64 -12.86
C ASP A 96 23.93 1.98 -13.87
N LEU A 97 24.21 1.07 -14.82
CA LEU A 97 25.13 1.34 -15.93
C LEU A 97 24.50 2.24 -17.00
N VAL A 98 23.24 2.00 -17.35
CA VAL A 98 22.61 2.58 -18.56
C VAL A 98 21.57 3.66 -18.29
N GLY A 99 20.99 3.73 -17.09
CA GLY A 99 19.77 4.47 -16.79
C GLY A 99 19.86 5.98 -16.96
N ASN A 100 21.07 6.54 -16.97
CA ASN A 100 21.33 7.96 -17.21
C ASN A 100 21.53 8.30 -18.70
N TRP A 101 21.50 7.33 -19.61
CA TRP A 101 21.64 7.61 -21.04
C TRP A 101 20.30 8.00 -21.66
N LYS A 102 20.33 8.96 -22.59
CA LYS A 102 19.14 9.43 -23.31
C LYS A 102 18.43 8.35 -24.11
N SER A 103 19.17 7.34 -24.56
CA SER A 103 18.66 6.22 -25.35
C SER A 103 18.09 5.08 -24.50
N SER A 104 18.21 5.17 -23.16
CA SER A 104 17.80 4.11 -22.26
C SER A 104 16.33 4.19 -21.87
N GLN A 105 15.70 3.04 -21.78
CA GLN A 105 14.31 2.89 -21.37
C GLN A 105 14.13 1.61 -20.57
N MET A 106 13.37 1.72 -19.47
CA MET A 106 12.88 0.57 -18.72
C MET A 106 11.35 0.53 -18.80
N LEU A 107 10.82 -0.63 -19.14
CA LEU A 107 9.39 -0.93 -19.10
C LEU A 107 9.12 -2.04 -18.10
N ILE A 108 8.03 -1.94 -17.35
CA ILE A 108 7.53 -3.00 -16.48
C ILE A 108 6.11 -3.31 -16.94
N ASP A 109 5.89 -4.54 -17.41
CA ASP A 109 4.64 -4.95 -18.08
C ASP A 109 4.22 -3.94 -19.18
N GLY A 110 5.18 -3.47 -19.98
CA GLY A 110 4.98 -2.51 -21.06
C GLY A 110 4.82 -1.05 -20.63
N GLN A 111 4.82 -0.74 -19.32
CA GLN A 111 4.71 0.63 -18.81
C GLN A 111 6.08 1.23 -18.51
N LYS A 112 6.35 2.43 -19.05
CA LYS A 112 7.58 3.16 -18.75
C LYS A 112 7.73 3.34 -17.24
N SER A 113 8.86 2.91 -16.71
CA SER A 113 9.12 2.83 -15.29
C SER A 113 10.50 3.38 -14.96
N THR A 114 10.67 3.82 -13.71
CA THR A 114 11.93 4.34 -13.19
C THR A 114 12.52 3.39 -12.14
N LYS A 115 13.80 3.58 -11.78
CA LYS A 115 14.41 2.87 -10.65
C LYS A 115 13.61 3.07 -9.35
N SER A 116 13.07 4.29 -9.17
CA SER A 116 12.19 4.63 -8.05
C SER A 116 10.95 3.75 -8.02
N ASP A 117 10.30 3.53 -9.17
CA ASP A 117 9.12 2.66 -9.26
C ASP A 117 9.43 1.22 -8.82
N LEU A 118 10.57 0.65 -9.22
CA LEU A 118 11.00 -0.66 -8.74
C LEU A 118 11.14 -0.66 -7.21
N VAL A 119 11.93 0.27 -6.67
CA VAL A 119 12.25 0.30 -5.24
C VAL A 119 11.00 0.46 -4.39
N TYR A 120 10.15 1.44 -4.69
CA TYR A 120 9.02 1.80 -3.84
C TYR A 120 7.78 0.93 -4.04
N ARG A 121 7.57 0.35 -5.23
CA ARG A 121 6.37 -0.46 -5.53
C ARG A 121 6.51 -1.95 -5.19
N GLY A 122 7.44 -2.29 -4.31
CA GLY A 122 7.54 -3.61 -3.69
C GLY A 122 8.83 -4.37 -4.00
N VAL A 123 9.57 -4.03 -5.06
CA VAL A 123 10.81 -4.75 -5.42
C VAL A 123 11.91 -4.51 -4.38
N GLY A 124 12.02 -3.28 -3.86
CA GLY A 124 12.98 -2.97 -2.78
C GLY A 124 12.68 -3.78 -1.50
N CYS A 125 11.41 -3.90 -1.13
CA CYS A 125 10.98 -4.73 0.00
C CYS A 125 11.29 -6.22 -0.25
N TYR A 126 11.05 -6.71 -1.47
CA TYR A 126 11.38 -8.08 -1.85
C TYR A 126 12.88 -8.36 -1.78
N ARG A 127 13.73 -7.43 -2.23
CA ARG A 127 15.19 -7.51 -2.10
C ARG A 127 15.60 -7.69 -0.63
N ASN A 128 15.05 -6.86 0.26
CA ASN A 128 15.31 -6.95 1.70
C ASN A 128 14.84 -8.29 2.29
N ARG A 129 13.71 -8.82 1.82
CA ARG A 129 13.24 -10.16 2.18
C ARG A 129 14.26 -11.24 1.82
N GLN A 130 14.82 -11.22 0.60
CA GLN A 130 15.80 -12.22 0.17
C GLN A 130 17.06 -12.21 1.04
N ASN A 131 17.44 -11.03 1.53
CA ASN A 131 18.60 -10.84 2.40
C ASN A 131 18.29 -11.05 3.90
N SER A 132 17.03 -11.31 4.26
CA SER A 132 16.64 -11.52 5.66
C SER A 132 16.95 -12.93 6.14
N TYR A 133 17.18 -13.08 7.45
CA TYR A 133 17.45 -14.39 8.06
C TYR A 133 16.28 -15.37 7.90
N ASN A 134 15.03 -14.88 7.97
CA ASN A 134 13.84 -15.68 7.74
C ASN A 134 12.90 -14.99 6.75
N PRO A 135 13.06 -15.25 5.44
CA PRO A 135 12.27 -14.61 4.38
C PRO A 135 10.76 -14.78 4.52
N ASN A 136 10.30 -15.90 5.07
CA ASN A 136 8.86 -16.12 5.26
C ASN A 136 8.32 -15.30 6.43
N GLN A 137 9.02 -15.27 7.56
CA GLN A 137 8.66 -14.43 8.71
C GLN A 137 8.73 -12.94 8.37
N TYR A 138 9.68 -12.51 7.54
CA TYR A 138 9.87 -11.12 7.13
C TYR A 138 8.56 -10.46 6.66
N CYS A 139 7.76 -11.18 5.87
CA CYS A 139 6.48 -10.68 5.37
C CYS A 139 5.41 -10.53 6.46
N PHE A 140 5.50 -11.31 7.54
CA PHE A 140 4.58 -11.23 8.68
C PHE A 140 5.08 -10.30 9.78
N GLY A 141 6.23 -9.64 9.58
CA GLY A 141 6.86 -8.75 10.55
C GLY A 141 7.92 -9.46 11.39
N GLU A 142 9.06 -8.82 11.60
CA GLU A 142 10.17 -9.38 12.40
C GLU A 142 10.12 -8.91 13.84
N ARG A 143 9.47 -7.76 14.06
CA ARG A 143 9.30 -7.11 15.36
C ARG A 143 7.84 -7.08 15.74
N GLU A 144 7.59 -7.01 17.04
CA GLU A 144 6.25 -7.07 17.63
C GLU A 144 5.27 -6.07 16.99
N TYR A 145 5.69 -4.81 16.83
CA TYR A 145 4.85 -3.76 16.23
C TYR A 145 4.57 -3.94 14.72
N GLU A 146 5.22 -4.90 14.06
CA GLU A 146 5.04 -5.21 12.62
C GLU A 146 4.21 -6.47 12.39
N TYR A 147 3.95 -7.24 13.45
CA TYR A 147 3.22 -8.50 13.36
C TYR A 147 1.88 -8.30 12.69
N ASN A 148 1.67 -9.02 11.59
CA ASN A 148 0.47 -8.93 10.78
C ASN A 148 -0.01 -10.31 10.36
N ILE A 149 -1.28 -10.43 9.95
CA ILE A 149 -1.88 -11.67 9.41
C ILE A 149 -1.96 -11.69 7.88
N TRP A 150 -1.62 -10.58 7.22
CA TRP A 150 -1.89 -10.37 5.81
C TRP A 150 -0.90 -11.09 4.91
N GLY A 151 0.27 -11.49 5.43
CA GLY A 151 1.33 -12.08 4.63
C GLY A 151 2.11 -11.05 3.81
N CYS A 152 2.01 -9.78 4.19
CA CYS A 152 2.83 -8.71 3.63
C CYS A 152 2.95 -7.56 4.64
N ARG A 153 4.17 -7.26 5.07
CA ARG A 153 4.46 -6.20 6.06
C ARG A 153 4.10 -4.81 5.54
N ARG A 154 4.11 -4.63 4.22
CA ARG A 154 3.72 -3.39 3.54
C ARG A 154 2.22 -3.15 3.53
N MET A 155 1.42 -4.08 4.05
CA MET A 155 0.03 -3.78 4.37
C MET A 155 -0.08 -2.85 5.58
N GLU A 156 0.97 -2.68 6.39
CA GLU A 156 1.02 -1.66 7.46
C GLU A 156 -0.26 -1.64 8.32
N MET A 157 -0.75 -2.84 8.62
CA MET A 157 -1.97 -3.10 9.38
C MET A 157 -1.62 -4.16 10.43
N PRO A 158 -0.77 -3.79 11.42
CA PRO A 158 -0.28 -4.73 12.40
C PRO A 158 -1.42 -5.19 13.33
N ILE A 159 -1.19 -6.27 14.07
CA ILE A 159 -2.18 -6.87 14.96
C ILE A 159 -2.25 -6.14 16.30
N ILE A 160 -1.15 -5.55 16.77
CA ILE A 160 -1.09 -4.96 18.12
C ILE A 160 -1.55 -3.51 18.09
N PHE A 161 -1.01 -2.72 17.15
CA PHE A 161 -1.28 -1.29 17.05
C PHE A 161 -2.14 -0.93 15.83
N GLY A 162 -2.67 -1.92 15.11
CA GLY A 162 -3.37 -1.67 13.85
C GLY A 162 -4.67 -0.91 14.03
N GLU A 163 -4.84 0.17 13.29
CA GLU A 163 -6.09 0.94 13.28
C GLU A 163 -7.26 0.14 12.71
N TRP A 164 -7.01 -0.85 11.86
CA TRP A 164 -8.05 -1.69 11.27
C TRP A 164 -8.91 -2.43 12.31
N LEU A 165 -8.39 -2.59 13.53
CA LEU A 165 -9.08 -3.16 14.66
C LEU A 165 -10.13 -2.24 15.31
N THR A 166 -10.15 -0.97 14.92
CA THR A 166 -11.17 0.02 15.30
C THR A 166 -12.12 0.34 14.14
N PHE A 167 -11.97 -0.34 12.99
CA PHE A 167 -12.87 -0.18 11.86
C PHE A 167 -14.13 -1.02 12.08
N GLY A 168 -15.14 -0.40 12.67
CA GLY A 168 -16.37 -1.06 13.04
C GLY A 168 -17.16 -0.29 14.08
N LYS A 169 -18.10 -0.99 14.72
CA LYS A 169 -18.93 -0.42 15.80
C LYS A 169 -19.37 -1.48 16.78
N PHE A 170 -19.58 -1.06 18.03
CA PHE A 170 -20.27 -1.87 19.03
C PHE A 170 -21.79 -1.73 18.88
N ASP A 171 -22.52 -2.84 19.05
CA ASP A 171 -23.95 -2.77 19.35
C ASP A 171 -24.20 -2.52 20.84
N ARG A 172 -25.48 -2.42 21.21
CA ARG A 172 -25.93 -2.20 22.59
C ARG A 172 -25.59 -3.35 23.56
N SER A 173 -25.24 -4.53 23.04
CA SER A 173 -24.83 -5.69 23.84
C SER A 173 -23.31 -5.72 24.08
N GLY A 174 -22.58 -4.83 23.40
CA GLY A 174 -21.11 -4.80 23.38
C GLY A 174 -20.50 -5.81 22.41
N ILE A 175 -21.26 -6.27 21.41
CA ILE A 175 -20.76 -7.07 20.29
C ILE A 175 -20.16 -6.12 19.26
N TRP A 176 -18.92 -6.39 18.85
CA TRP A 176 -18.22 -5.66 17.80
C TRP A 176 -18.64 -6.17 16.43
N TYR A 177 -18.90 -5.27 15.49
CA TYR A 177 -19.13 -5.59 14.07
C TYR A 177 -18.06 -4.90 13.26
N PHE A 178 -17.28 -5.66 12.48
CA PHE A 178 -16.24 -5.09 11.63
C PHE A 178 -16.83 -4.38 10.42
N ASP A 179 -16.23 -3.25 10.08
CA ASP A 179 -16.38 -2.63 8.76
C ASP A 179 -15.38 -3.27 7.79
N LYS A 180 -15.73 -4.47 7.31
CA LYS A 180 -14.88 -5.23 6.39
C LYS A 180 -14.67 -4.53 5.05
N ASP A 181 -15.62 -3.72 4.60
CA ASP A 181 -15.49 -2.97 3.36
C ASP A 181 -14.40 -1.90 3.48
N ARG A 182 -14.35 -1.18 4.60
CA ARG A 182 -13.26 -0.23 4.87
C ARG A 182 -11.91 -0.93 4.96
N ILE A 183 -11.83 -2.07 5.66
CA ILE A 183 -10.58 -2.86 5.76
C ILE A 183 -10.14 -3.32 4.37
N LYS A 184 -11.07 -3.79 3.54
CA LYS A 184 -10.81 -4.22 2.17
C LYS A 184 -10.25 -3.09 1.31
N GLN A 185 -10.84 -1.90 1.37
CA GLN A 185 -10.37 -0.73 0.60
C GLN A 185 -8.93 -0.35 0.96
N GLU A 186 -8.58 -0.33 2.25
CA GLU A 186 -7.20 -0.07 2.69
C GLU A 186 -6.22 -1.14 2.18
N LEU A 187 -6.60 -2.41 2.23
CA LEU A 187 -5.79 -3.49 1.70
C LEU A 187 -5.61 -3.37 0.18
N GLU A 188 -6.67 -3.11 -0.58
CA GLU A 188 -6.63 -2.97 -2.04
C GLU A 188 -5.71 -1.82 -2.47
N ARG A 189 -5.77 -0.68 -1.78
CA ARG A 189 -4.84 0.44 -2.01
C ARG A 189 -3.39 0.03 -1.80
N LYS A 190 -3.07 -0.61 -0.67
CA LYS A 190 -1.70 -1.03 -0.35
C LYS A 190 -1.22 -2.18 -1.24
N ILE A 191 -2.10 -3.08 -1.66
CA ILE A 191 -1.81 -4.10 -2.67
C ILE A 191 -1.40 -3.43 -3.97
N HIS A 192 -2.15 -2.44 -4.43
CA HIS A 192 -1.85 -1.70 -5.65
C HIS A 192 -0.50 -0.98 -5.57
N GLU A 193 -0.21 -0.33 -4.44
CA GLU A 193 1.07 0.34 -4.19
C GLU A 193 2.25 -0.63 -4.22
N ASN A 194 2.06 -1.88 -3.82
CA ASN A 194 3.12 -2.89 -3.72
C ASN A 194 3.06 -3.97 -4.82
N ARG A 195 2.33 -3.70 -5.91
CA ARG A 195 2.00 -4.67 -6.96
C ARG A 195 3.20 -5.28 -7.70
N LEU A 196 4.39 -4.69 -7.58
CA LEU A 196 5.61 -5.21 -8.21
C LEU A 196 6.37 -6.20 -7.32
N CYS A 197 5.93 -6.43 -6.07
CA CYS A 197 6.53 -7.45 -5.22
C CYS A 197 6.23 -8.86 -5.79
N PRO A 198 7.25 -9.66 -6.15
CA PRO A 198 7.07 -10.95 -6.82
C PRO A 198 6.29 -12.01 -6.03
N ILE A 199 6.22 -11.86 -4.70
CA ILE A 199 5.56 -12.82 -3.80
C ILE A 199 4.27 -12.26 -3.20
N LEU A 200 3.87 -11.04 -3.55
CA LEU A 200 2.63 -10.46 -3.08
C LEU A 200 1.47 -11.30 -3.63
N ASN A 201 0.58 -11.73 -2.74
CA ASN A 201 -0.57 -12.53 -3.11
C ASN A 201 -1.84 -11.83 -2.64
N SER A 202 -2.42 -11.01 -3.53
CA SER A 202 -3.67 -10.27 -3.29
C SER A 202 -4.82 -11.20 -2.92
N ASN A 203 -4.96 -12.33 -3.60
CA ASN A 203 -6.01 -13.31 -3.33
C ASN A 203 -5.92 -13.86 -1.90
N LYS A 204 -4.72 -14.21 -1.42
CA LYS A 204 -4.50 -14.65 -0.04
C LYS A 204 -4.79 -13.53 0.96
N ILE A 205 -4.35 -12.30 0.71
CA ILE A 205 -4.64 -11.15 1.59
C ILE A 205 -6.15 -10.94 1.75
N LEU A 206 -6.89 -10.89 0.63
CA LEU A 206 -8.33 -10.68 0.64
C LEU A 206 -9.09 -11.87 1.21
N SER A 207 -8.58 -13.08 1.01
CA SER A 207 -9.14 -14.29 1.63
C SER A 207 -8.85 -14.35 3.14
N THR A 208 -7.73 -13.82 3.63
CA THR A 208 -7.48 -13.65 5.07
C THR A 208 -8.55 -12.75 5.68
N LEU A 209 -8.93 -11.65 5.01
CA LEU A 209 -10.00 -10.77 5.47
C LEU A 209 -11.36 -11.50 5.56
N SER A 210 -11.67 -12.40 4.62
CA SER A 210 -12.93 -13.15 4.65
C SER A 210 -13.00 -14.15 5.81
N LEU A 211 -11.87 -14.64 6.31
CA LEU A 211 -11.79 -15.52 7.48
C LEU A 211 -12.00 -14.81 8.82
N ILE A 212 -11.77 -13.49 8.88
CA ILE A 212 -12.09 -12.69 10.07
C ILE A 212 -13.62 -12.74 10.24
N PRO A 213 -14.18 -12.93 11.45
CA PRO A 213 -15.63 -12.96 11.62
C PRO A 213 -16.26 -11.60 11.33
N ASP A 214 -17.54 -11.56 10.91
CA ASP A 214 -18.26 -10.29 10.71
C ASP A 214 -18.52 -9.57 12.04
N SER A 215 -18.72 -10.35 13.11
CA SER A 215 -18.90 -9.84 14.46
C SER A 215 -18.23 -10.70 15.52
N ILE A 216 -17.90 -10.07 16.65
CA ILE A 216 -17.25 -10.69 17.79
C ILE A 216 -17.95 -10.23 19.06
N ASN A 217 -18.17 -11.15 19.99
CA ASN A 217 -18.50 -10.80 21.36
C ASN A 217 -17.25 -10.93 22.25
N PRO A 218 -16.56 -9.81 22.61
CA PRO A 218 -15.34 -9.89 23.41
C PRO A 218 -15.57 -10.40 24.84
N LYS A 219 -16.81 -10.36 25.37
CA LYS A 219 -17.12 -10.90 26.71
C LYS A 219 -17.05 -12.42 26.78
N THR A 220 -17.32 -13.11 25.67
CA THR A 220 -17.38 -14.58 25.59
C THR A 220 -16.30 -15.19 24.71
N SER A 221 -15.67 -14.39 23.85
CA SER A 221 -14.58 -14.81 22.98
C SER A 221 -13.32 -15.14 23.79
N LYS A 222 -12.69 -16.28 23.47
CA LYS A 222 -11.34 -16.62 23.95
C LYS A 222 -10.23 -16.04 23.06
N LYS A 223 -10.59 -15.42 21.93
CA LYS A 223 -9.64 -14.96 20.90
C LYS A 223 -9.55 -13.44 20.81
N TRP A 224 -10.46 -12.71 21.44
CA TRP A 224 -10.64 -11.28 21.25
C TRP A 224 -11.04 -10.61 22.56
N SER A 225 -10.45 -9.44 22.81
CA SER A 225 -10.71 -8.56 23.95
C SER A 225 -11.17 -7.19 23.47
N TYR A 226 -11.72 -6.39 24.37
CA TYR A 226 -12.01 -4.98 24.09
C TYR A 226 -10.70 -4.20 23.98
N ARG A 227 -10.49 -3.49 22.88
CA ARG A 227 -9.49 -2.44 22.79
C ARG A 227 -10.06 -1.18 23.41
N LYS A 228 -9.32 -0.58 24.33
CA LYS A 228 -9.79 0.55 25.13
C LYS A 228 -8.84 1.73 25.04
N GLU A 229 -9.39 2.93 25.13
CA GLU A 229 -8.66 4.19 25.17
C GLU A 229 -9.23 5.09 26.27
N PHE A 230 -8.37 5.91 26.89
CA PHE A 230 -8.81 6.95 27.80
C PHE A 230 -9.29 8.16 27.00
N LYS A 231 -10.59 8.50 27.12
CA LYS A 231 -11.20 9.64 26.43
C LYS A 231 -11.94 10.51 27.42
N GLU A 232 -11.95 11.82 27.14
CA GLU A 232 -12.82 12.75 27.83
C GLU A 232 -14.25 12.57 27.31
N VAL A 233 -15.16 12.24 28.22
CA VAL A 233 -16.59 12.09 27.95
C VAL A 233 -17.33 12.92 28.97
N ASN A 234 -18.06 13.94 28.50
CA ASN A 234 -18.83 14.86 29.36
C ASN A 234 -17.97 15.48 30.49
N GLY A 235 -16.79 15.99 30.14
CA GLY A 235 -15.88 16.65 31.08
C GLY A 235 -15.09 15.71 32.01
N ASN A 236 -15.20 14.39 31.84
CA ASN A 236 -14.51 13.40 32.68
C ASN A 236 -13.74 12.40 31.83
N PHE A 237 -12.49 12.11 32.21
CA PHE A 237 -11.71 11.06 31.58
C PHE A 237 -12.19 9.68 32.02
N ARG A 238 -12.57 8.84 31.05
CA ARG A 238 -13.00 7.46 31.29
C ARG A 238 -12.41 6.55 30.22
N GLU A 239 -12.27 5.28 30.58
CA GLU A 239 -11.85 4.24 29.66
C GLU A 239 -13.04 3.83 28.77
N VAL A 240 -12.89 3.98 27.46
CA VAL A 240 -13.94 3.70 26.47
C VAL A 240 -13.47 2.60 25.52
N ALA A 241 -14.34 1.64 25.24
CA ALA A 241 -14.07 0.63 24.22
C ALA A 241 -14.15 1.26 22.83
N VAL A 242 -13.05 1.19 22.08
CA VAL A 242 -12.91 1.81 20.75
C VAL A 242 -12.76 0.80 19.62
N GLY A 243 -12.59 -0.48 19.96
CA GLY A 243 -12.43 -1.56 19.00
C GLY A 243 -12.18 -2.89 19.70
N VAL A 244 -11.57 -3.82 18.97
CA VAL A 244 -11.18 -5.13 19.49
C VAL A 244 -9.69 -5.33 19.38
N GLU A 245 -9.12 -6.20 20.20
CA GLU A 245 -7.74 -6.65 20.06
C GLU A 245 -7.70 -8.17 20.16
N PRO A 246 -6.92 -8.86 19.32
CA PRO A 246 -6.88 -10.31 19.38
C PRO A 246 -5.83 -10.83 20.35
N VAL A 247 -6.06 -12.06 20.82
CA VAL A 247 -5.03 -12.84 21.49
C VAL A 247 -4.02 -13.33 20.45
N LEU A 248 -2.83 -12.75 20.42
CA LEU A 248 -1.83 -12.94 19.35
C LEU A 248 -1.58 -14.40 18.95
N LYS A 249 -1.42 -15.31 19.92
CA LYS A 249 -1.18 -16.74 19.65
C LYS A 249 -2.30 -17.43 18.86
N LYS A 250 -3.50 -16.85 18.81
CA LYS A 250 -4.68 -17.37 18.10
C LYS A 250 -4.83 -16.81 16.68
N MET A 251 -4.03 -15.83 16.30
CA MET A 251 -4.18 -15.15 15.00
C MET A 251 -3.72 -15.98 13.80
N ASN A 252 -2.89 -17.00 14.02
CA ASN A 252 -2.45 -17.92 12.98
C ASN A 252 -3.60 -18.72 12.32
N GLU A 253 -4.76 -18.77 12.97
CA GLU A 253 -5.97 -19.41 12.45
C GLU A 253 -6.55 -18.66 11.23
N TYR A 254 -6.32 -17.34 11.14
CA TYR A 254 -6.81 -16.52 10.02
C TYR A 254 -5.82 -16.46 8.85
N ILE A 255 -4.60 -16.96 9.02
CA ILE A 255 -3.53 -16.86 8.02
C ILE A 255 -3.66 -17.97 6.99
N ILE A 256 -3.77 -17.62 5.71
CA ILE A 256 -3.84 -18.58 4.62
C ILE A 256 -2.45 -18.96 4.13
N GLY A 257 -2.16 -20.26 4.13
CA GLY A 257 -0.90 -20.82 3.66
C GLY A 257 -0.28 -21.79 4.67
N GLU A 258 0.77 -22.46 4.23
CA GLU A 258 1.50 -23.47 5.02
C GLU A 258 2.36 -22.82 6.10
N PHE A 259 2.98 -21.67 5.81
CA PHE A 259 3.78 -20.96 6.77
C PHE A 259 2.90 -20.28 7.83
N LYS A 260 3.19 -20.58 9.10
CA LYS A 260 2.56 -19.93 10.26
C LYS A 260 3.63 -19.10 10.98
N PRO A 261 3.49 -17.76 11.04
CA PRO A 261 4.46 -16.91 11.70
C PRO A 261 4.52 -17.17 13.20
N THR A 262 5.67 -16.86 13.78
CA THR A 262 5.86 -16.88 15.23
C THR A 262 5.71 -15.46 15.76
N TYR A 263 4.77 -15.27 16.68
CA TYR A 263 4.59 -14.00 17.39
C TYR A 263 5.13 -14.15 18.80
N LYS A 264 6.23 -13.45 19.11
CA LYS A 264 6.80 -13.38 20.45
C LYS A 264 6.40 -12.02 21.04
N ILE A 265 5.78 -12.06 22.21
CA ILE A 265 5.61 -10.85 23.03
C ILE A 265 6.84 -10.82 23.93
N GLU A 266 7.58 -9.72 23.93
CA GLU A 266 8.60 -9.54 24.97
C GLU A 266 7.86 -9.39 26.28
N ASP A 267 8.08 -10.31 27.23
CA ASP A 267 7.47 -10.27 28.56
C ASP A 267 8.02 -9.04 29.32
N ASN A 268 7.46 -7.86 29.03
CA ASN A 268 7.57 -6.72 29.91
C ASN A 268 6.66 -6.99 31.10
N ASN A 269 7.24 -7.57 32.15
CA ASN A 269 6.66 -7.68 33.48
C ASN A 269 6.05 -6.33 33.89
N SER A 270 4.73 -6.21 33.76
CA SER A 270 3.91 -5.18 34.38
C SER A 270 2.47 -5.67 34.36
N SER A 271 2.11 -6.33 35.45
CA SER A 271 0.77 -6.75 35.80
C SER A 271 -0.21 -5.57 35.72
N SER A 272 -1.04 -5.52 34.69
CA SER A 272 -2.30 -4.79 34.77
C SER A 272 -3.42 -5.77 35.07
N ASN A 273 -3.83 -5.76 36.34
CA ASN A 273 -4.88 -6.60 36.90
C ASN A 273 -6.15 -6.56 36.02
N ILE A 274 -6.55 -7.72 35.52
CA ILE A 274 -7.86 -7.93 34.89
C ILE A 274 -8.91 -7.89 36.01
N HIS A 275 -9.39 -6.70 36.36
CA HIS A 275 -10.67 -6.56 37.04
C HIS A 275 -11.79 -6.70 36.00
N ARG A 276 -12.56 -7.78 36.10
CA ARG A 276 -13.89 -7.89 35.49
C ARG A 276 -14.75 -6.77 36.06
N ILE A 277 -15.04 -5.75 35.25
CA ILE A 277 -16.04 -4.73 35.55
C ILE A 277 -17.20 -4.92 34.57
N GLU A 278 -18.40 -5.08 35.11
CA GLU A 278 -19.65 -5.12 34.35
C GLU A 278 -19.89 -3.76 33.66
N LEU A 279 -19.98 -3.79 32.34
CA LEU A 279 -20.39 -2.64 31.53
C LEU A 279 -21.90 -2.41 31.68
N LYS A 280 -22.29 -1.33 32.35
CA LYS A 280 -23.63 -0.73 32.20
C LYS A 280 -23.61 0.13 30.93
N ILE A 281 -24.29 -0.34 29.89
CA ILE A 281 -24.52 0.44 28.67
C ILE A 281 -25.79 1.24 28.90
N ASP A 282 -25.67 2.56 28.94
CA ASP A 282 -26.81 3.46 29.10
C ASP A 282 -27.56 3.59 27.77
N SER A 283 -28.86 3.30 27.79
CA SER A 283 -29.70 3.12 26.60
C SER A 283 -30.30 4.43 26.05
N ASN A 284 -29.90 5.58 26.57
CA ASN A 284 -30.44 6.87 26.18
C ASN A 284 -29.44 7.70 25.39
N GLU A 285 -29.32 7.44 24.09
CA GLU A 285 -28.97 8.46 23.09
C GLU A 285 -29.19 7.90 21.67
N ILE A 286 -30.46 7.63 21.32
CA ILE A 286 -30.92 7.60 19.92
C ILE A 286 -32.21 8.39 19.81
N THR A 287 -32.10 9.71 19.73
CA THR A 287 -33.08 10.66 19.17
C THR A 287 -32.36 12.02 19.11
N GLY A 288 -32.36 12.86 18.09
CA GLY A 288 -32.94 12.86 16.77
C GLY A 288 -32.56 14.22 16.15
N ALA A 289 -31.91 14.24 14.99
CA ALA A 289 -31.56 15.49 14.32
C ALA A 289 -32.77 16.00 13.51
N LYS A 290 -33.64 16.80 14.15
CA LYS A 290 -34.57 17.68 13.43
C LYS A 290 -33.77 18.87 12.89
N ARG A 291 -33.68 18.97 11.56
CA ARG A 291 -33.27 20.18 10.84
C ARG A 291 -34.29 21.29 11.11
N SER A 292 -33.81 22.44 11.58
CA SER A 292 -34.55 23.69 11.61
C SER A 292 -33.73 24.76 10.89
N SER A 293 -34.21 25.13 9.71
CA SER A 293 -33.83 26.30 8.94
C SER A 293 -34.32 27.59 9.61
N LYS A 294 -33.48 28.64 9.64
CA LYS A 294 -33.94 30.03 9.44
C LYS A 294 -32.79 30.94 9.03
N ALA A 295 -33.09 31.80 8.07
CA ALA A 295 -32.18 32.71 7.40
C ALA A 295 -32.38 34.17 7.85
N GLN A 296 -31.36 34.97 7.51
CA GLN A 296 -31.34 36.42 7.19
C GLN A 296 -31.03 37.48 8.27
N ASN A 297 -29.89 38.16 7.99
CA ASN A 297 -29.60 39.61 7.92
C ASN A 297 -29.89 40.54 9.11
N THR A 298 -28.89 41.34 9.55
CA THR A 298 -28.48 42.64 8.97
C THR A 298 -27.33 43.30 9.77
N GLY A 299 -26.36 43.90 9.06
CA GLY A 299 -25.82 45.24 9.35
C GLY A 299 -24.63 45.41 10.31
N GLY A 300 -23.56 46.05 9.82
CA GLY A 300 -22.70 46.91 10.66
C GLY A 300 -21.18 46.72 10.52
N CYS A 301 -20.55 47.46 9.60
CA CYS A 301 -19.10 47.67 9.50
C CYS A 301 -18.49 48.23 10.80
N VAL A 302 -17.33 47.72 11.23
CA VAL A 302 -16.12 48.54 11.51
C VAL A 302 -14.86 47.64 11.45
N LEU A 303 -13.93 47.94 10.55
CA LEU A 303 -12.51 47.51 10.62
C LEU A 303 -11.77 48.52 11.53
N PRO A 304 -10.69 48.15 12.25
CA PRO A 304 -9.38 48.15 11.62
C PRO A 304 -8.30 47.17 12.15
N ILE A 305 -7.36 46.88 11.24
CA ILE A 305 -5.88 46.84 11.42
C ILE A 305 -5.21 45.61 12.08
N ILE A 306 -4.51 44.87 11.21
CA ILE A 306 -3.11 44.38 11.27
C ILE A 306 -2.69 43.51 12.48
N SER A 307 -2.31 42.25 12.21
CA SER A 307 -0.92 41.78 12.38
C SER A 307 -0.70 40.41 11.72
N ILE A 308 0.24 40.40 10.80
CA ILE A 308 0.83 39.27 10.09
C ILE A 308 1.88 38.65 11.01
N ILE A 309 1.82 37.34 11.28
CA ILE A 309 3.01 36.56 11.65
C ILE A 309 3.06 35.32 10.74
N ILE A 310 3.99 35.41 9.79
CA ILE A 310 4.52 34.32 8.99
C ILE A 310 5.63 33.68 9.84
N PHE A 311 5.61 32.37 10.02
CA PHE A 311 6.83 31.61 10.34
C PHE A 311 7.02 30.51 9.29
N SER A 312 7.84 30.86 8.31
CA SER A 312 8.55 29.94 7.42
C SER A 312 9.66 29.25 8.19
N VAL A 313 9.70 27.92 8.19
CA VAL A 313 10.93 27.17 8.45
C VAL A 313 11.35 26.53 7.14
N SER A 314 12.25 27.21 6.45
CA SER A 314 12.97 26.70 5.29
C SER A 314 14.23 25.97 5.75
N CYS A 315 14.55 24.91 5.00
CA CYS A 315 15.82 24.19 4.96
C CYS A 315 17.06 25.06 5.23
N LEU A 316 17.99 24.51 6.01
CA LEU A 316 19.42 24.70 5.77
C LEU A 316 20.08 23.33 5.56
N ILE A 317 20.41 23.07 4.29
CA ILE A 317 21.57 22.30 3.88
C ILE A 317 22.80 23.17 4.19
N LEU A 318 23.86 22.61 4.75
CA LEU A 318 25.26 22.91 4.40
C LEU A 318 26.22 21.98 5.17
N LEU A 319 26.86 21.10 4.39
CA LEU A 319 28.28 20.76 4.40
C LEU A 319 29.00 20.60 5.76
N ASN A 320 29.24 19.35 6.14
CA ASN A 320 30.58 18.77 6.31
C ASN A 320 30.52 17.26 6.10
#